data_AF-A0A7S2LDV5-F1
#
_entry.id   AF-A0A7S2LDV5-F1
#
_cell.length_a   1.000
_cell.length_b   1.000
_cell.length_c   1.000
_cell.angle_alpha   90.00
_cell.angle_beta   90.00
_cell.angle_gamma   90.00
#
_symmetry.space_group_name_H-M   'P 1'
#
loop_
_entity.id
_entity.type
_entity.pdbx_description
1 polymer ?
#
loop_
_entity_poly.entity_id
_entity_poly.type
_entity_poly.pdbx_seq_one_letter_code
_entity_poly.pdbx_strand_id
1 'polypeptide(L)'
;EVQYTDANGFSLESVGTCAVGDNSDIFLIMLALFHAMCLLYALALCVQVRNVPDEFAEGKWIMASIFCLVQLMVVALPIVFIVKDNADAFYFVRAGISFVEAFLVTLLIFGPKMQAVYSGSGQDAVNSAVSGYRQSASKSKSSVADGE
;
A
#
# COMPACT_ATOMS: atom_id res chain seq x y z
N GLU A 1 -22.67 3.82 -27.87
CA GLU A 1 -24.08 4.28 -27.87
C GLU A 1 -24.06 5.80 -27.80
N VAL A 2 -24.94 6.49 -28.53
CA VAL A 2 -24.94 7.97 -28.56
C VAL A 2 -25.78 8.47 -27.39
N GLN A 3 -25.18 9.26 -26.50
CA GLN A 3 -25.83 9.64 -25.23
C GLN A 3 -26.55 11.00 -25.32
N TYR A 4 -26.13 11.89 -26.24
CA TYR A 4 -26.71 13.23 -26.40
C TYR A 4 -26.85 13.63 -27.87
N THR A 5 -27.98 14.26 -28.20
CA THR A 5 -28.31 14.74 -29.54
C THR A 5 -28.69 16.22 -29.48
N ASP A 6 -28.19 17.04 -30.42
CA ASP A 6 -28.58 18.45 -30.58
C ASP A 6 -30.06 18.58 -31.01
N ALA A 7 -30.63 19.78 -30.90
CA ALA A 7 -31.97 20.12 -31.40
C ALA A 7 -32.18 19.78 -32.89
N ASN A 8 -31.09 19.66 -33.66
CA ASN A 8 -31.07 19.30 -35.08
C ASN A 8 -30.87 17.79 -35.33
N GLY A 9 -30.80 16.96 -34.29
CA GLY A 9 -30.62 15.51 -34.43
C GLY A 9 -29.17 15.04 -34.64
N PHE A 10 -28.19 15.93 -34.49
CA PHE A 10 -26.76 15.56 -34.56
C PHE A 10 -26.25 15.02 -33.23
N SER A 11 -25.54 13.89 -33.28
CA SER A 11 -24.86 13.28 -32.13
C SER A 11 -23.78 14.21 -31.58
N LEU A 12 -23.96 14.71 -30.36
CA LEU A 12 -22.98 15.57 -29.68
C LEU A 12 -21.93 14.75 -28.91
N GLU A 13 -22.31 13.58 -28.40
CA GLU A 13 -21.43 12.73 -27.61
C GLU A 13 -21.72 11.25 -27.88
N SER A 14 -20.64 10.48 -28.13
CA SER A 14 -20.69 9.03 -28.31
C SER A 14 -19.74 8.39 -27.31
N VAL A 15 -20.29 7.64 -26.35
CA VAL A 15 -19.49 6.88 -25.39
C VAL A 15 -19.32 5.45 -25.90
N GLY A 16 -18.06 5.00 -25.94
CA GLY A 16 -17.68 3.64 -26.28
C GLY A 16 -17.46 2.84 -25.01
N THR A 17 -18.23 1.77 -24.81
CA THR A 17 -18.04 0.81 -23.72
C THR A 17 -17.41 -0.46 -24.25
N CYS A 18 -16.37 -0.97 -23.59
CA CYS A 18 -15.91 -2.34 -23.85
C CYS A 18 -16.92 -3.33 -23.24
N ALA A 19 -17.93 -3.71 -24.03
CA ALA A 19 -18.91 -4.71 -23.65
C ALA A 19 -18.30 -6.10 -23.86
N VAL A 20 -17.89 -6.74 -22.77
CA VAL A 20 -17.65 -8.19 -22.73
C VAL A 20 -19.02 -8.84 -22.52
N GLY A 21 -19.31 -9.95 -23.22
CA GLY A 21 -20.63 -10.59 -23.26
C GLY A 21 -21.25 -10.93 -21.89
N ASP A 22 -22.47 -11.46 -21.89
CA ASP A 22 -23.45 -11.56 -20.77
C ASP A 22 -22.95 -12.05 -19.38
N ASN A 23 -21.70 -12.47 -19.23
CA ASN A 23 -21.08 -12.95 -18.00
C ASN A 23 -19.85 -12.14 -17.54
N SER A 24 -19.61 -10.96 -18.09
CA SER A 24 -18.43 -10.12 -17.77
C SER A 24 -18.34 -9.74 -16.29
N ASP A 25 -19.48 -9.52 -15.64
CA ASP A 25 -19.55 -9.18 -14.21
C ASP A 25 -19.02 -10.30 -13.31
N ILE A 26 -19.20 -11.57 -13.68
CA ILE A 26 -18.73 -12.72 -12.90
C ILE A 26 -17.20 -12.73 -12.82
N PHE A 27 -16.53 -12.41 -13.92
CA PHE A 27 -15.06 -12.33 -13.96
C PHE A 27 -14.55 -11.17 -13.10
N LEU A 28 -15.24 -10.03 -13.12
CA LEU A 28 -14.89 -8.89 -12.27
C LEU A 28 -15.08 -9.22 -10.79
N ILE A 29 -16.17 -9.89 -10.42
CA ILE A 29 -16.43 -10.32 -9.04
C ILE A 29 -15.37 -11.32 -8.58
N MET A 30 -15.02 -12.33 -9.39
CA MET A 30 -13.96 -13.28 -9.04
C MET A 30 -12.61 -12.59 -8.86
N LEU A 31 -12.26 -11.65 -9.74
CA LEU A 31 -11.01 -10.89 -9.63
C LEU A 31 -10.97 -10.05 -8.35
N ALA A 32 -12.07 -9.39 -8.01
CA ALA A 32 -12.20 -8.59 -6.79
C ALA A 32 -12.09 -9.46 -5.53
N LEU A 33 -12.76 -10.62 -5.51
CA LEU A 33 -12.66 -11.58 -4.41
C LEU A 33 -11.23 -12.11 -4.23
N PHE A 34 -10.54 -12.42 -5.33
CA PHE A 34 -9.14 -12.85 -5.27
C PHE A 34 -8.25 -11.78 -4.65
N HIS A 35 -8.37 -10.53 -5.07
CA HIS A 35 -7.61 -9.41 -4.48
C HIS A 35 -7.93 -9.22 -2.99
N ALA A 36 -9.20 -9.31 -2.61
CA ALA A 36 -9.62 -9.22 -1.22
C ALA A 36 -8.99 -10.34 -0.37
N MET A 37 -8.97 -11.58 -0.87
CA MET A 37 -8.32 -12.71 -0.19
C MET A 37 -6.81 -12.48 -0.03
N CYS A 38 -6.13 -11.99 -1.07
CA CYS A 38 -4.70 -11.65 -0.99
C CYS A 38 -4.42 -10.58 0.06
N LEU A 39 -5.22 -9.51 0.12
CA LEU A 39 -5.07 -8.45 1.11
C LEU A 39 -5.33 -8.93 2.55
N LEU A 40 -6.35 -9.76 2.75
CA LEU A 40 -6.64 -10.36 4.06
C LEU A 40 -5.52 -11.31 4.51
N TYR A 41 -4.97 -12.09 3.58
CA TYR A 41 -3.83 -12.95 3.87
C TYR A 41 -2.58 -12.14 4.23
N ALA A 42 -2.30 -11.05 3.50
CA ALA A 42 -1.21 -10.13 3.83
C ALA A 42 -1.39 -9.52 5.23
N LEU A 43 -2.62 -9.11 5.59
CA LEU A 43 -2.92 -8.61 6.93
C LEU A 43 -2.66 -9.68 8.00
N ALA A 44 -3.06 -10.93 7.75
CA ALA A 44 -2.80 -12.04 8.67
C ALA A 44 -1.29 -12.28 8.88
N LEU A 45 -0.48 -12.20 7.81
CA LEU A 45 0.98 -12.27 7.91
C LEU A 45 1.55 -11.12 8.74
N CYS A 46 1.09 -9.89 8.52
CA CYS A 46 1.53 -8.75 9.34
C CYS A 46 1.21 -8.92 10.83
N VAL A 47 0.06 -9.50 11.17
CA VAL A 47 -0.30 -9.77 12.57
C VAL A 47 0.63 -10.82 13.19
N GLN A 48 1.04 -11.85 12.44
CA GLN A 48 1.98 -12.86 12.92
C GLN A 48 3.38 -12.28 13.15
N VAL A 49 3.86 -11.44 12.25
CA VAL A 49 5.21 -10.87 12.31
C VAL A 49 5.29 -9.67 13.26
N ARG A 50 4.16 -9.12 13.74
CA ARG A 50 4.09 -7.95 14.63
C ARG A 50 4.96 -8.05 15.89
N ASN A 51 5.15 -9.26 16.42
CA ASN A 51 5.89 -9.48 17.67
C ASN A 51 7.38 -9.76 17.45
N VAL A 52 7.85 -9.82 16.20
CA VAL A 52 9.27 -9.97 15.89
C VAL A 52 9.94 -8.61 16.11
N PRO A 53 11.00 -8.52 16.95
CA PRO A 53 11.74 -7.29 17.13
C PRO A 53 12.43 -6.94 15.81
N ASP A 54 11.91 -5.92 15.14
CA ASP A 54 12.44 -5.44 13.87
C ASP A 54 13.60 -4.47 14.19
N GLU A 55 14.83 -4.84 13.81
CA GLU A 55 16.02 -3.97 13.93
C GLU A 55 15.88 -2.71 13.07
N PHE A 56 14.99 -2.74 12.08
CA PHE A 56 14.58 -1.59 11.29
C PHE A 56 13.11 -1.31 11.62
N ALA A 57 12.66 -0.08 11.84
CA ALA A 57 11.25 0.19 12.20
C ALA A 57 10.24 -0.07 11.05
N GLU A 58 10.58 -0.91 10.06
CA GLU A 58 9.91 -1.09 8.77
C GLU A 58 8.59 -1.87 8.90
N GLY A 59 8.54 -2.91 9.71
CA GLY A 59 7.36 -3.76 9.88
C GLY A 59 6.10 -3.01 10.31
N LYS A 60 6.27 -1.94 11.12
CA LYS A 60 5.16 -1.06 11.55
C LYS A 60 4.56 -0.28 10.38
N TRP A 61 5.41 0.28 9.53
CA TRP A 61 4.98 1.06 8.36
C TRP A 61 4.39 0.17 7.27
N ILE A 62 4.91 -1.04 7.11
CA ILE A 62 4.34 -2.06 6.21
C ILE A 62 2.95 -2.48 6.69
N MET A 63 2.78 -2.76 7.98
CA MET A 63 1.48 -3.09 8.55
C MET A 63 0.47 -1.94 8.39
N ALA A 64 0.91 -0.69 8.61
CA ALA A 64 0.09 0.50 8.36
C ALA A 64 -0.31 0.62 6.88
N SER A 65 0.61 0.36 5.96
CA SER A 65 0.34 0.37 4.51
C SER A 65 -0.73 -0.64 4.12
N ILE A 66 -0.61 -1.88 4.59
CA ILE A 66 -1.57 -2.95 4.30
C ILE A 66 -2.94 -2.65 4.91
N PHE A 67 -2.98 -2.09 6.12
CA PHE A 67 -4.24 -1.65 6.73
C PHE A 67 -4.93 -0.55 5.90
N CYS A 68 -4.17 0.44 5.42
CA CYS A 68 -4.70 1.47 4.54
C CYS A 68 -5.20 0.92 3.20
N LEU A 69 -4.54 -0.10 2.62
CA LEU A 69 -5.01 -0.77 1.40
C LEU A 69 -6.34 -1.50 1.62
N VAL A 70 -6.50 -2.19 2.75
CA VAL A 70 -7.78 -2.83 3.11
C VAL A 70 -8.89 -1.78 3.24
N GLN A 71 -8.60 -0.66 3.93
CA GLN A 71 -9.56 0.45 4.07
C GLN A 71 -9.93 1.06 2.70
N LEU A 72 -8.94 1.25 1.83
CA LEU A 72 -9.16 1.79 0.49
C LEU A 72 -10.05 0.85 -0.33
N MET A 73 -9.84 -0.47 -0.27
CA MET A 73 -10.69 -1.46 -0.95
C MET A 73 -12.14 -1.38 -0.48
N VAL A 74 -12.37 -1.28 0.84
CA VAL A 74 -13.71 -1.19 1.42
C VAL A 74 -14.43 0.10 0.99
N VAL A 75 -13.70 1.22 0.88
CA VAL A 75 -14.25 2.52 0.46
C VAL A 75 -14.41 2.62 -1.06
N ALA A 76 -13.52 2.02 -1.84
CA ALA A 76 -13.56 2.04 -3.30
C ALA A 76 -14.82 1.36 -3.85
N LEU A 77 -15.26 0.26 -3.23
CA LEU A 77 -16.39 -0.54 -3.70
C LEU A 77 -17.73 0.24 -3.78
N PRO A 78 -18.21 0.92 -2.71
CA PRO A 78 -19.42 1.72 -2.79
C PRO A 78 -19.26 2.96 -3.70
N ILE A 79 -18.08 3.58 -3.75
CA ILE A 79 -17.86 4.75 -4.61
C ILE A 79 -18.00 4.35 -6.08
N VAL A 80 -17.40 3.24 -6.50
CA VAL A 80 -17.54 2.75 -7.88
C VAL A 80 -18.99 2.37 -8.20
N PHE A 81 -19.73 1.82 -7.23
CA PHE A 81 -21.14 1.48 -7.40
C PHE A 81 -22.04 2.73 -7.60
N ILE A 82 -21.78 3.80 -6.86
CA ILE A 82 -22.55 5.06 -6.95
C ILE A 82 -22.36 5.72 -8.32
N VAL A 83 -21.16 5.60 -8.89
CA VAL A 83 -20.76 6.41 -10.06
C VAL A 83 -20.95 5.65 -11.38
N LYS A 84 -21.44 4.40 -11.34
CA LYS A 84 -21.60 3.52 -12.51
C LYS A 84 -22.40 4.12 -13.67
N ASP A 85 -23.31 5.05 -13.41
CA ASP A 85 -24.23 5.62 -14.40
C ASP A 85 -23.65 6.83 -15.15
N ASN A 86 -22.51 7.38 -14.70
CA ASN A 86 -21.86 8.55 -15.30
C ASN A 86 -20.44 8.19 -15.76
N ALA A 87 -20.21 8.09 -17.07
CA ALA A 87 -18.94 7.62 -17.64
C ALA A 87 -17.73 8.50 -17.26
N ASP A 88 -17.89 9.83 -17.29
CA ASP A 88 -16.84 10.79 -16.92
C ASP A 88 -16.43 10.63 -15.45
N ALA A 89 -17.41 10.67 -14.56
CA ALA A 89 -17.18 10.49 -13.14
C ALA A 89 -16.60 9.10 -12.81
N PHE A 90 -17.02 8.06 -13.53
CA PHE A 90 -16.53 6.69 -13.33
C PHE A 90 -15.05 6.56 -13.67
N TYR A 91 -14.62 7.19 -14.77
CA TYR A 91 -13.21 7.25 -15.15
C TYR A 91 -12.37 8.02 -14.13
N PHE A 92 -12.83 9.23 -13.75
CA PHE A 92 -12.12 10.08 -12.79
C PHE A 92 -11.93 9.39 -11.44
N VAL A 93 -12.99 8.77 -10.91
CA VAL A 93 -12.95 8.04 -9.64
C VAL A 93 -11.97 6.88 -9.70
N ARG A 94 -12.00 6.07 -10.76
CA ARG A 94 -11.07 4.92 -10.89
C ARG A 94 -9.61 5.38 -10.95
N ALA A 95 -9.31 6.39 -11.76
CA ALA A 95 -7.97 6.95 -11.83
C ALA A 95 -7.52 7.53 -10.48
N GLY A 96 -8.41 8.23 -9.78
CA GLY A 96 -8.16 8.78 -8.45
C GLY A 96 -7.88 7.70 -7.41
N ILE A 97 -8.65 6.61 -7.38
CA ILE A 97 -8.42 5.49 -6.47
C ILE A 97 -7.04 4.86 -6.71
N SER A 98 -6.70 4.55 -7.97
CA SER A 98 -5.39 3.98 -8.30
C SER A 98 -4.22 4.92 -7.98
N PHE A 99 -4.40 6.23 -8.19
CA PHE A 99 -3.40 7.23 -7.84
C PHE A 99 -3.18 7.28 -6.32
N VAL A 100 -4.26 7.36 -5.53
CA VAL A 100 -4.18 7.38 -4.07
C VAL A 100 -3.57 6.10 -3.53
N GLU A 101 -3.93 4.94 -4.08
CA GLU A 101 -3.35 3.65 -3.72
C GLU A 101 -1.83 3.64 -3.90
N ALA A 102 -1.36 3.95 -5.12
CA ALA A 102 0.05 3.93 -5.45
C ALA A 102 0.84 4.97 -4.65
N PHE A 103 0.29 6.17 -4.49
CA PHE A 103 0.91 7.24 -3.73
C PHE A 103 1.04 6.88 -2.25
N LEU A 104 -0.03 6.34 -1.65
CA LEU A 104 -0.07 5.98 -0.23
C LEU A 104 0.94 4.85 0.09
N VAL A 105 0.96 3.79 -0.72
CA VAL A 105 1.92 2.69 -0.52
C VAL A 105 3.36 3.16 -0.69
N THR A 106 3.62 3.97 -1.72
CA THR A 106 4.96 4.52 -1.97
C THR A 106 5.42 5.39 -0.80
N LEU A 107 4.56 6.30 -0.32
CA LEU A 107 4.91 7.17 0.80
C LEU A 107 5.08 6.41 2.11
N LEU A 108 4.23 5.44 2.43
CA LEU A 108 4.35 4.74 3.71
C LEU A 108 5.55 3.79 3.74
N ILE A 109 5.94 3.20 2.61
CA ILE A 109 7.12 2.32 2.54
C ILE A 109 8.42 3.14 2.43
N PHE A 110 8.49 4.10 1.51
CA PHE A 110 9.73 4.84 1.25
C PHE A 110 9.88 6.10 2.10
N GLY A 111 8.80 6.67 2.60
CA GLY A 111 8.82 7.85 3.47
C GLY A 111 9.69 7.71 4.71
N PRO A 112 9.52 6.68 5.57
CA PRO A 112 10.36 6.50 6.75
C PRO A 112 11.83 6.26 6.39
N LYS A 113 12.12 5.60 5.25
CA LYS A 113 13.49 5.38 4.77
C LYS A 113 14.15 6.70 4.38
N MET A 114 13.44 7.54 3.63
CA MET A 114 13.93 8.85 3.25
C MET A 114 14.17 9.72 4.49
N GLN A 115 13.23 9.73 5.44
CA GLN A 115 13.40 10.48 6.69
C GLN A 115 14.61 10.01 7.51
N ALA A 116 14.85 8.70 7.62
CA ALA A 116 15.98 8.13 8.34
C ALA A 116 17.34 8.51 7.71
N VAL A 117 17.39 8.63 6.38
CA VAL A 117 18.58 9.09 5.65
C VAL A 117 18.80 10.59 5.85
N TYR A 118 17.75 11.41 5.71
CA TYR A 118 17.88 12.87 5.86
C TYR A 118 18.15 13.31 7.30
N SER A 119 17.66 12.57 8.30
CA SER A 119 17.82 12.91 9.71
C SER A 119 19.12 12.37 10.32
N GLY A 120 19.94 11.64 9.55
CA GLY A 120 21.20 11.04 10.03
C GLY A 120 21.03 9.88 11.03
N SER A 121 19.79 9.57 11.43
CA SER A 121 19.48 8.58 12.47
C SER A 121 19.75 7.12 12.07
N GLY A 122 19.88 6.84 10.76
CA GLY A 122 20.44 5.57 10.29
C GLY A 122 21.90 5.37 10.71
N GLN A 123 22.66 6.46 10.81
CA GLN A 123 24.04 6.45 11.30
C GLN A 123 24.09 6.23 12.83
N ASP A 124 23.14 6.79 13.57
CA ASP A 124 23.05 6.65 15.04
C ASP A 124 22.70 5.22 15.47
N ALA A 125 21.83 4.54 14.71
CA ALA A 125 21.52 3.12 14.94
C ALA A 125 22.76 2.23 14.69
N VAL A 126 23.49 2.46 13.59
CA VAL A 126 24.74 1.75 13.27
C VAL A 126 25.82 2.05 14.32
N ASN A 127 26.00 3.31 14.71
CA ASN A 127 26.98 3.72 15.72
C ASN A 127 26.65 3.14 17.10
N SER A 128 25.37 3.02 17.45
CA SER A 128 24.92 2.39 18.70
C SER A 128 25.18 0.88 18.70
N ALA A 129 24.93 0.20 17.57
CA ALA A 129 25.24 -1.23 17.41
C ALA A 129 26.75 -1.50 17.47
N VAL A 130 27.56 -0.68 16.79
CA VAL A 130 29.03 -0.77 16.83
C VAL A 130 29.58 -0.46 18.23
N SER A 131 29.00 0.51 18.95
CA SER A 131 29.36 0.83 20.34
C SER A 131 29.09 -0.35 21.29
N GLY A 132 27.92 -0.99 21.18
CA GLY A 132 27.59 -2.19 21.96
C GLY A 132 28.54 -3.36 21.71
N TYR A 133 28.95 -3.56 20.46
CA TYR A 133 29.96 -4.57 20.10
C TYR A 133 31.34 -4.26 20.69
N ARG A 134 31.79 -2.99 20.61
CA ARG A 134 33.06 -2.54 21.18
C ARG A 134 33.10 -2.68 22.70
N GLN A 135 32.00 -2.37 23.38
CA GLN A 135 31.92 -2.46 24.83
C GLN A 135 31.94 -3.92 25.32
N SER A 136 31.31 -4.82 24.55
CA SER A 136 31.33 -6.27 24.82
C SER A 136 32.71 -6.88 24.58
N ALA A 137 33.44 -6.44 23.55
CA ALA A 137 34.82 -6.85 23.28
C ALA A 137 35.81 -6.33 24.35
N SER A 138 35.61 -5.11 24.85
CA SER A 138 36.42 -4.52 25.93
C SER A 138 36.23 -5.27 27.27
N LYS A 139 35.00 -5.65 27.62
CA LYS A 139 34.70 -6.38 28.85
C LYS A 139 35.30 -7.80 28.85
N SER A 140 35.34 -8.45 27.69
CA SER A 140 36.00 -9.75 27.51
C SER A 140 37.52 -9.66 27.74
N LYS A 141 38.16 -8.58 27.30
CA LYS A 141 39.62 -8.37 27.45
C LYS A 141 40.06 -8.10 28.90
N SER A 142 39.20 -7.48 29.71
CA SER A 142 39.47 -7.25 31.14
C SER A 142 39.36 -8.54 31.96
N SER A 143 38.41 -9.43 31.65
CA SER A 143 38.24 -10.69 32.40
C SER A 143 39.37 -11.72 32.16
N VAL A 144 40.19 -11.54 31.13
CA VAL A 144 41.35 -12.40 30.83
C VAL A 144 42.62 -11.92 31.55
N ALA A 145 42.70 -10.63 31.92
CA ALA A 145 43.88 -10.06 32.58
C ALA A 145 43.91 -10.26 34.11
N ASP A 146 42.77 -10.58 34.73
CA ASP A 146 42.65 -10.82 36.19
C ASP A 146 42.75 -12.31 36.58
N GLY A 147 43.16 -13.18 35.64
CA GLY A 147 43.23 -14.63 35.82
C GLY A 147 44.64 -15.25 35.89
N GLU A 148 45.69 -14.44 36.01
CA GLU A 148 47.09 -14.88 36.23
C GLU A 148 47.53 -14.70 37.69
#